data_AF-A0A9J7NDR4-F1
#
_entry.id   AF-A0A9J7NDR4-F1
#
_cell.length_a   1.000
_cell.length_b   1.000
_cell.length_c   1.000
_cell.angle_alpha   90.00
_cell.angle_beta   90.00
_cell.angle_gamma   90.00
#
_symmetry.space_group_name_H-M   'P 1'
#
loop_
_entity.id
_entity.type
_entity.pdbx_description
1 polymer ?
#
loop_
_entity_poly.entity_id
_entity_poly.type
_entity_poly.pdbx_seq_one_letter_code
_entity_poly.pdbx_strand_id
1 'polypeptide(L)'
;MLLFLPEISSTPLPEPFPSSTASSVMTSNDVTSQVPLQLQSVKSTAHADSGFQQSKVEVLDNAVQISIRLFTKVNVTFEDFKISRFGDPDYSHPGDEVPGLMLPGPYNDGFFDMDDEARLSAIYSSMYVARRYLYEMEWDAVLEEGTHSSLAANLTACRHQLQTFITAINVTIDVLDVQHPGRPSYVMEPDMQDPPSEYLRHIRDFLVLRDFRVAVENSYHHLYFMYDKYAWQD
;
A
#
# COMPACT_ATOMS: atom_id res chain seq x y z
N MET A 1 -17.61 -53.14 14.98
CA MET A 1 -19.08 -53.09 14.84
C MET A 1 -19.44 -51.62 14.60
N LEU A 2 -19.88 -51.35 13.36
CA LEU A 2 -20.65 -50.21 12.83
C LEU A 2 -20.41 -48.77 13.32
N LEU A 3 -19.95 -47.94 12.36
CA LEU A 3 -20.02 -46.47 12.29
C LEU A 3 -21.48 -45.99 12.25
N PHE A 4 -21.80 -44.88 12.92
CA PHE A 4 -23.00 -44.07 12.64
C PHE A 4 -22.70 -42.57 12.77
N LEU A 5 -22.84 -41.88 11.63
CA LEU A 5 -22.97 -40.43 11.48
C LEU A 5 -24.46 -40.04 11.61
N PRO A 6 -24.80 -38.88 12.20
CA PRO A 6 -26.14 -38.30 12.03
C PRO A 6 -26.18 -37.26 10.89
N GLU A 7 -26.95 -37.64 9.89
CA GLU A 7 -27.86 -36.90 8.99
C GLU A 7 -27.62 -35.41 8.65
N ILE A 8 -27.45 -35.20 7.34
CA ILE A 8 -27.40 -33.93 6.62
C ILE A 8 -28.84 -33.46 6.40
N SER A 9 -29.18 -32.27 6.90
CA SER A 9 -30.46 -31.62 6.62
C SER A 9 -30.44 -31.04 5.20
N SER A 10 -31.36 -31.51 4.36
CA SER A 10 -31.56 -31.12 2.97
C SER A 10 -32.36 -29.83 2.86
N THR A 11 -31.69 -28.72 2.56
CA THR A 11 -32.33 -27.48 2.08
C THR A 11 -32.40 -27.48 0.55
N PRO A 12 -33.52 -27.08 -0.07
CA PRO A 12 -33.68 -27.11 -1.52
C PRO A 12 -32.93 -25.96 -2.21
N LEU A 13 -32.30 -26.28 -3.34
CA LEU A 13 -31.67 -25.34 -4.28
C LEU A 13 -32.72 -24.41 -4.92
N PRO A 14 -32.41 -23.12 -5.18
CA PRO A 14 -33.26 -22.26 -5.99
C PRO A 14 -33.16 -22.60 -7.48
N GLU A 15 -34.31 -22.59 -8.16
CA GLU A 15 -34.52 -22.95 -9.58
C GLU A 15 -33.76 -22.04 -10.58
N PRO A 16 -33.40 -22.56 -11.77
CA PRO A 16 -32.86 -21.77 -12.86
C PRO A 16 -33.96 -20.99 -13.60
N PHE A 17 -33.73 -19.69 -13.85
CA PHE A 17 -34.59 -18.87 -14.68
C PHE A 17 -34.61 -19.36 -16.15
N PRO A 18 -35.77 -19.30 -16.85
CA PRO A 18 -35.89 -19.86 -18.19
C PRO A 18 -35.29 -18.96 -19.27
N SER A 19 -34.58 -19.61 -20.18
CA SER A 19 -34.23 -19.14 -21.52
C SER A 19 -35.49 -18.96 -22.38
N SER A 20 -35.68 -17.78 -22.99
CA SER A 20 -36.63 -17.58 -24.08
C SER A 20 -35.90 -17.12 -25.34
N THR A 21 -35.98 -17.97 -26.35
CA THR A 21 -35.53 -17.78 -27.73
C THR A 21 -36.48 -16.89 -28.54
N ALA A 22 -35.88 -15.95 -29.26
CA ALA A 22 -36.17 -15.50 -30.63
C ALA A 22 -37.64 -15.24 -31.08
N SER A 23 -37.87 -14.00 -31.53
CA SER A 23 -38.54 -13.76 -32.81
C SER A 23 -38.05 -12.48 -33.47
N SER A 24 -37.77 -12.63 -34.75
CA SER A 24 -37.14 -11.70 -35.69
C SER A 24 -38.15 -10.71 -36.27
N VAL A 25 -37.76 -9.44 -36.46
CA VAL A 25 -38.24 -8.62 -37.58
C VAL A 25 -37.08 -7.74 -38.08
N MET A 26 -36.70 -7.98 -39.33
CA MET A 26 -35.85 -7.12 -40.16
C MET A 26 -36.56 -5.80 -40.48
N THR A 27 -35.87 -4.68 -40.37
CA THR A 27 -35.92 -3.60 -41.37
C THR A 27 -34.61 -2.83 -41.38
N SER A 28 -34.08 -2.69 -42.59
CA SER A 28 -32.86 -2.01 -43.00
C SER A 28 -32.92 -0.49 -42.73
N ASN A 29 -31.77 0.13 -42.45
CA ASN A 29 -31.25 1.26 -43.23
C ASN A 29 -29.84 1.69 -42.75
N ASP A 30 -28.98 1.93 -43.73
CA ASP A 30 -27.68 2.60 -43.65
C ASP A 30 -27.73 3.88 -42.81
N VAL A 31 -26.62 4.20 -42.14
CA VAL A 31 -25.85 5.46 -42.31
C VAL A 31 -24.64 5.43 -41.36
N THR A 32 -23.48 5.61 -41.97
CA THR A 32 -22.19 6.01 -41.40
C THR A 32 -22.24 6.81 -40.09
N SER A 33 -21.56 6.31 -39.05
CA SER A 33 -20.70 7.15 -38.20
C SER A 33 -19.73 6.26 -37.41
N GLN A 34 -18.49 6.24 -37.90
CA GLN A 34 -17.34 6.00 -37.04
C GLN A 34 -17.39 7.05 -35.93
N VAL A 35 -17.44 6.61 -34.67
CA VAL A 35 -17.16 7.49 -33.54
C VAL A 35 -15.65 7.44 -33.33
N PRO A 36 -14.88 8.51 -33.62
CA PRO A 36 -13.54 8.61 -33.09
C PRO A 36 -13.70 8.99 -31.62
N LEU A 37 -13.34 8.08 -30.71
CA LEU A 37 -13.00 8.45 -29.33
C LEU A 37 -11.72 9.31 -29.40
N GLN A 38 -11.89 10.59 -29.73
CA GLN A 38 -10.86 11.56 -29.41
C GLN A 38 -10.84 11.69 -27.90
N LEU A 39 -9.79 11.13 -27.28
CA LEU A 39 -9.32 11.50 -25.96
C LEU A 39 -9.00 13.01 -26.03
N GLN A 40 -10.00 13.86 -25.79
CA GLN A 40 -9.74 15.23 -25.44
C GLN A 40 -9.08 15.18 -24.07
N SER A 41 -7.77 15.41 -24.06
CA SER A 41 -7.03 15.84 -22.88
C SER A 41 -7.68 17.10 -22.36
N VAL A 42 -8.69 16.95 -21.50
CA VAL A 42 -9.22 18.05 -20.70
C VAL A 42 -8.08 18.43 -19.77
N LYS A 43 -7.32 19.46 -20.15
CA LYS A 43 -6.56 20.24 -19.18
C LYS A 43 -7.58 20.66 -18.13
N SER A 44 -7.53 20.03 -16.97
CA SER A 44 -8.28 20.47 -15.81
C SER A 44 -7.80 21.88 -15.50
N THR A 45 -8.51 22.89 -15.99
CA THR A 45 -8.46 24.23 -15.42
C THR A 45 -9.39 24.20 -14.21
N ALA A 46 -9.02 23.41 -13.21
CA ALA A 46 -9.47 23.70 -11.86
C ALA A 46 -8.83 25.05 -11.53
N HIS A 47 -9.66 26.09 -11.50
CA HIS A 47 -9.30 27.31 -10.79
C HIS A 47 -8.91 26.89 -9.38
N ALA A 48 -7.61 26.96 -9.07
CA ALA A 48 -7.15 26.88 -7.71
C ALA A 48 -7.83 28.02 -6.95
N ASP A 49 -8.72 27.69 -6.02
CA ASP A 49 -9.17 28.65 -5.02
C ASP A 49 -7.92 29.25 -4.37
N SER A 50 -7.71 30.55 -4.54
CA SER A 50 -6.59 31.30 -3.96
C SER A 50 -6.76 31.52 -2.44
N GLY A 51 -7.45 30.61 -1.75
CA GLY A 51 -8.05 30.88 -0.43
C GLY A 51 -7.43 30.15 0.76
N PHE A 52 -6.70 29.05 0.55
CA PHE A 52 -6.05 28.31 1.63
C PHE A 52 -4.71 27.75 1.15
N GLN A 53 -3.64 28.53 1.29
CA GLN A 53 -2.28 27.97 1.22
C GLN A 53 -1.94 27.42 2.60
N GLN A 54 -1.82 26.09 2.72
CA GLN A 54 -1.32 25.48 3.95
C GLN A 54 0.14 25.89 4.17
N SER A 55 0.51 26.17 5.43
CA SER A 55 1.90 26.54 5.72
C SER A 55 2.81 25.31 5.66
N LYS A 56 4.10 25.54 5.40
CA LYS A 56 5.12 24.49 5.41
C LYS A 56 5.16 23.73 6.74
N VAL A 57 5.05 24.49 7.84
CA VAL A 57 5.02 23.96 9.20
C VAL A 57 3.78 23.09 9.44
N GLU A 58 2.60 23.53 8.98
CA GLU A 58 1.34 22.78 9.15
C GLU A 58 1.37 21.43 8.43
N VAL A 59 1.82 21.39 7.17
CA VAL A 59 1.86 20.14 6.40
C VAL A 59 2.90 19.17 6.94
N LEU A 60 4.04 19.67 7.43
CA LEU A 60 5.08 18.86 8.04
C LEU A 60 4.64 18.29 9.40
N ASP A 61 4.01 19.10 10.27
CA ASP A 61 3.45 18.57 11.53
C ASP A 61 2.39 17.50 11.26
N ASN A 62 1.49 17.72 10.30
CA ASN A 62 0.51 16.71 9.93
C ASN A 62 1.18 15.42 9.43
N ALA A 63 2.19 15.51 8.56
CA ALA A 63 2.94 14.35 8.08
C ALA A 63 3.64 13.61 9.24
N VAL A 64 4.23 14.34 10.19
CA VAL A 64 4.82 13.79 11.43
C VAL A 64 3.77 13.02 12.23
N GLN A 65 2.62 13.60 12.53
CA GLN A 65 1.55 12.93 13.30
C GLN A 65 1.02 11.68 12.57
N ILE A 66 0.92 11.73 11.25
CA ILE A 66 0.51 10.58 10.43
C ILE A 66 1.57 9.48 10.46
N SER A 67 2.87 9.81 10.42
CA SER A 67 3.96 8.84 10.51
C SER A 67 3.95 8.07 11.85
N ILE A 68 3.66 8.74 12.97
CA ILE A 68 3.55 8.12 14.29
C ILE A 68 2.38 7.12 14.34
N ARG A 69 1.23 7.51 13.78
CA ARG A 69 0.05 6.62 13.67
C ARG A 69 0.35 5.43 12.78
N LEU A 70 1.06 5.64 11.67
CA LEU A 70 1.50 4.57 10.79
C LEU A 70 2.42 3.61 11.53
N PHE A 71 3.46 4.11 12.21
CA PHE A 71 4.41 3.31 12.97
C PHE A 71 3.71 2.39 13.97
N THR A 72 2.70 2.91 14.69
CA THR A 72 1.87 2.11 15.59
C THR A 72 1.16 0.97 14.86
N LYS A 73 0.58 1.23 13.69
CA LYS A 73 -0.10 0.20 12.88
C LYS A 73 0.86 -0.84 12.30
N VAL A 74 2.03 -0.43 11.82
CA VAL A 74 3.04 -1.36 11.32
C VAL A 74 3.54 -2.26 12.44
N ASN A 75 3.80 -1.72 13.63
CA ASN A 75 4.22 -2.52 14.79
C ASN A 75 3.18 -3.58 15.15
N VAL A 76 1.90 -3.20 15.29
CA VAL A 76 0.83 -4.16 15.58
C VAL A 76 0.75 -5.25 14.51
N THR A 77 0.82 -4.86 13.24
CA THR A 77 0.77 -5.79 12.11
C THR A 77 1.96 -6.75 12.10
N PHE A 78 3.16 -6.25 12.39
CA PHE A 78 4.38 -7.06 12.45
C PHE A 78 4.35 -8.10 13.57
N GLU A 79 3.89 -7.70 14.77
CA GLU A 79 3.75 -8.62 15.90
C GLU A 79 2.69 -9.70 15.63
N ASP A 80 1.54 -9.31 15.08
CA ASP A 80 0.48 -10.25 14.70
C ASP A 80 0.93 -11.21 13.58
N PHE A 81 1.69 -10.70 12.60
CA PHE A 81 2.26 -11.52 11.53
C PHE A 81 3.23 -12.59 12.07
N LYS A 82 4.12 -12.23 13.01
CA LYS A 82 5.04 -13.21 13.64
C LYS A 82 4.28 -14.36 14.29
N ILE A 83 3.24 -14.02 15.05
CA ILE A 83 2.43 -14.99 15.77
C ILE A 83 1.61 -15.86 14.78
N SER A 84 0.95 -15.25 13.80
CA SER A 84 0.13 -15.99 12.83
C SER A 84 0.98 -16.92 11.94
N ARG A 85 2.12 -16.45 11.42
CA ARG A 85 2.92 -17.22 10.44
C ARG A 85 3.94 -18.16 11.04
N PHE A 86 4.51 -17.82 12.20
CA PHE A 86 5.57 -18.60 12.82
C PHE A 86 5.20 -19.18 14.19
N GLY A 87 4.05 -18.80 14.76
CA GLY A 87 3.63 -19.25 16.09
C GLY A 87 4.53 -18.76 17.23
N ASP A 88 5.40 -17.80 16.95
CA ASP A 88 6.45 -17.35 17.88
C ASP A 88 6.52 -15.81 17.88
N PRO A 89 6.16 -15.13 18.99
CA PRO A 89 6.29 -13.68 19.11
C PRO A 89 7.76 -13.23 19.14
N ASP A 90 8.69 -14.08 19.53
CA ASP A 90 10.12 -13.78 19.55
C ASP A 90 10.82 -14.20 18.24
N TYR A 91 10.04 -14.60 17.23
CA TYR A 91 10.56 -14.99 15.94
C TYR A 91 11.49 -13.91 15.38
N SER A 92 12.74 -14.30 15.21
CA SER A 92 13.75 -13.56 14.50
C SER A 92 14.34 -14.48 13.46
N HIS A 93 14.63 -13.94 12.27
CA HIS A 93 15.33 -14.67 11.22
C HIS A 93 16.79 -14.21 11.20
N PRO A 94 17.69 -14.75 12.04
CA PRO A 94 19.09 -14.31 12.10
C PRO A 94 19.95 -14.79 10.93
N GLY A 95 19.40 -15.62 10.01
CA GLY A 95 20.18 -16.41 9.07
C GLY A 95 20.33 -15.89 7.63
N ASP A 96 19.34 -15.21 7.06
CA ASP A 96 19.34 -14.88 5.63
C ASP A 96 18.68 -13.52 5.40
N GLU A 97 19.49 -12.51 5.12
CA GLU A 97 19.03 -11.44 4.23
C GLU A 97 18.74 -12.13 2.89
N VAL A 98 17.49 -12.10 2.41
CA VAL A 98 17.22 -12.49 1.03
C VAL A 98 17.97 -11.48 0.15
N PRO A 99 19.00 -11.89 -0.63
CA PRO A 99 19.79 -10.94 -1.40
C PRO A 99 18.87 -10.14 -2.34
N GLY A 100 18.91 -8.81 -2.25
CA GLY A 100 18.05 -7.92 -3.04
C GLY A 100 16.70 -7.57 -2.40
N LEU A 101 16.32 -8.16 -1.26
CA LEU A 101 15.13 -7.75 -0.50
C LEU A 101 15.49 -6.66 0.51
N MET A 102 15.83 -5.49 0.00
CA MET A 102 15.88 -4.28 0.81
C MET A 102 14.81 -3.35 0.24
N LEU A 103 13.87 -2.89 1.08
CA LEU A 103 13.02 -1.79 0.64
C LEU A 103 13.95 -0.64 0.24
N PRO A 104 13.74 0.09 -0.86
CA PRO A 104 14.47 1.32 -1.09
C PRO A 104 14.01 2.32 -0.02
N GLY A 105 14.91 3.08 0.59
CA GLY A 105 14.46 4.05 1.58
C GLY A 105 15.49 4.91 2.26
N PRO A 106 14.99 5.77 3.18
CA PRO A 106 15.82 6.66 3.96
C PRO A 106 16.55 5.85 5.04
N TYR A 107 17.46 4.99 4.61
CA TYR A 107 18.43 4.38 5.53
C TYR A 107 19.45 5.45 5.89
N ASN A 108 19.95 5.39 7.13
CA ASN A 108 20.71 6.46 7.79
C ASN A 108 21.95 6.97 7.03
N ASP A 109 22.39 6.31 5.97
CA ASP A 109 23.56 6.67 5.18
C ASP A 109 23.31 7.99 4.45
N GLY A 110 23.77 9.09 5.05
CA GLY A 110 23.61 10.45 4.51
C GLY A 110 22.44 11.25 5.13
N PHE A 111 21.92 10.85 6.29
CA PHE A 111 20.78 11.54 6.94
C PHE A 111 20.93 13.06 7.02
N PHE A 112 22.13 13.61 7.20
CA PHE A 112 22.35 15.06 7.26
C PHE A 112 22.64 15.71 5.90
N ASP A 113 23.09 14.93 4.93
CA ASP A 113 23.58 15.42 3.63
C ASP A 113 22.47 15.48 2.56
N MET A 114 21.30 14.88 2.83
CA MET A 114 20.16 14.92 1.92
C MET A 114 19.47 16.30 1.94
N ASP A 115 19.18 16.84 0.76
CA ASP A 115 18.27 17.99 0.60
C ASP A 115 16.79 17.57 0.79
N ASP A 116 15.89 18.56 0.84
CA ASP A 116 14.47 18.32 1.11
C ASP A 116 13.81 17.46 0.02
N GLU A 117 14.22 17.65 -1.25
CA GLU A 117 13.72 16.88 -2.39
C GLU A 117 14.13 15.41 -2.30
N ALA A 118 15.41 15.13 -2.07
CA ALA A 118 15.93 13.78 -1.92
C ALA A 118 15.28 13.07 -0.72
N ARG A 119 15.06 13.79 0.40
CA ARG A 119 14.37 13.22 1.58
C ARG A 119 12.96 12.79 1.25
N LEU A 120 12.16 13.69 0.68
CA LEU A 120 10.76 13.40 0.36
C LEU A 120 10.63 12.34 -0.74
N SER A 121 11.54 12.35 -1.72
CA SER A 121 11.64 11.34 -2.77
C SER A 121 11.94 9.95 -2.21
N ALA A 122 12.90 9.85 -1.29
CA ALA A 122 13.25 8.60 -0.61
C ALA A 122 12.08 8.07 0.22
N ILE A 123 11.46 8.92 1.05
CA ILE A 123 10.28 8.57 1.85
C ILE A 123 9.17 8.06 0.93
N TYR A 124 8.81 8.83 -0.09
CA TYR A 124 7.74 8.47 -1.02
C TYR A 124 7.99 7.11 -1.67
N SER A 125 9.21 6.88 -2.16
CA SER A 125 9.59 5.64 -2.83
C SER A 125 9.46 4.42 -1.92
N SER A 126 9.94 4.49 -0.68
CA SER A 126 9.79 3.43 0.31
C SER A 126 8.34 3.08 0.58
N MET A 127 7.53 4.12 0.83
CA MET A 127 6.13 3.95 1.20
C MET A 127 5.34 3.34 0.04
N TYR A 128 5.68 3.70 -1.20
CA TYR A 128 5.03 3.13 -2.38
C TYR A 128 5.35 1.64 -2.57
N VAL A 129 6.60 1.23 -2.35
CA VAL A 129 7.01 -0.17 -2.43
C VAL A 129 6.38 -0.98 -1.29
N ALA A 130 6.45 -0.49 -0.05
CA ALA A 130 5.81 -1.13 1.10
C ALA A 130 4.31 -1.35 0.87
N ARG A 131 3.62 -0.38 0.26
CA ARG A 131 2.19 -0.49 -0.06
C ARG A 131 1.88 -1.68 -0.95
N ARG A 132 2.72 -1.95 -1.95
CA ARG A 132 2.53 -3.10 -2.85
C ARG A 132 2.60 -4.41 -2.07
N TYR A 133 3.64 -4.60 -1.26
CA TYR A 133 3.78 -5.81 -0.47
C TYR A 133 2.65 -5.98 0.55
N LEU A 134 2.17 -4.90 1.17
CA LEU A 134 0.99 -4.98 2.04
C LEU A 134 -0.28 -5.45 1.30
N TYR A 135 -0.46 -5.05 0.04
CA TYR A 135 -1.56 -5.59 -0.77
C TYR A 135 -1.42 -7.08 -1.02
N GLU A 136 -0.20 -7.54 -1.34
CA GLU A 136 0.09 -8.96 -1.56
C GLU A 136 -0.13 -9.77 -0.27
N MET A 137 0.39 -9.30 0.86
CA MET A 137 0.18 -9.93 2.19
C MET A 137 -1.29 -9.96 2.60
N GLU A 138 -2.04 -8.88 2.38
CA GLU A 138 -3.49 -8.83 2.69
C GLU A 138 -4.24 -9.86 1.86
N TRP A 139 -3.93 -9.95 0.57
CA TRP A 139 -4.53 -10.93 -0.33
C TRP A 139 -4.24 -12.36 0.13
N ASP A 140 -2.99 -12.66 0.46
CA ASP A 140 -2.57 -13.99 0.93
C ASP A 140 -3.23 -14.35 2.27
N ALA A 141 -3.26 -13.43 3.24
CA ALA A 141 -3.95 -13.63 4.52
C ALA A 141 -5.45 -13.89 4.32
N VAL A 142 -6.10 -13.17 3.40
CA VAL A 142 -7.53 -13.40 3.07
C VAL A 142 -7.75 -14.75 2.40
N LEU A 143 -6.84 -15.19 1.53
CA LEU A 143 -6.95 -16.50 0.87
C LEU A 143 -6.78 -17.66 1.84
N GLU A 144 -5.85 -17.54 2.79
CA GLU A 144 -5.47 -18.62 3.70
C GLU A 144 -6.36 -18.68 4.95
N GLU A 145 -6.68 -17.53 5.53
CA GLU A 145 -7.39 -17.43 6.82
C GLU A 145 -8.79 -16.81 6.70
N GLY A 146 -9.15 -16.28 5.53
CA GLY A 146 -10.40 -15.57 5.29
C GLY A 146 -10.36 -14.08 5.67
N THR A 147 -11.37 -13.32 5.24
CA THR A 147 -11.48 -11.87 5.47
C THR A 147 -11.68 -11.46 6.94
N HIS A 148 -11.95 -12.42 7.82
CA HIS A 148 -12.22 -12.19 9.24
C HIS A 148 -11.01 -12.45 10.14
N SER A 149 -9.86 -12.84 9.58
CA SER A 149 -8.66 -13.06 10.39
C SER A 149 -8.14 -11.75 10.98
N SER A 150 -7.53 -11.82 12.17
CA SER A 150 -6.90 -10.66 12.81
C SER A 150 -5.81 -10.07 11.92
N LEU A 151 -5.04 -10.95 11.26
CA LEU A 151 -3.96 -10.55 10.38
C LEU A 151 -4.46 -9.77 9.17
N ALA A 152 -5.49 -10.27 8.48
CA ALA A 152 -6.08 -9.56 7.34
C ALA A 152 -6.64 -8.18 7.75
N ALA A 153 -7.29 -8.09 8.92
CA ALA A 153 -7.79 -6.82 9.44
C ALA A 153 -6.67 -5.83 9.79
N ASN A 154 -5.58 -6.31 10.40
CA ASN A 154 -4.42 -5.50 10.75
C ASN A 154 -3.67 -5.01 9.50
N LEU A 155 -3.44 -5.88 8.52
CA LEU A 155 -2.86 -5.53 7.22
C LEU A 155 -3.70 -4.46 6.50
N THR A 156 -5.02 -4.63 6.45
CA THR A 156 -5.94 -3.65 5.86
C THR A 156 -5.83 -2.28 6.56
N ALA A 157 -5.86 -2.27 7.90
CA ALA A 157 -5.75 -1.04 8.68
C ALA A 157 -4.40 -0.35 8.50
N CYS A 158 -3.32 -1.13 8.45
CA CYS A 158 -1.97 -0.66 8.19
C CYS A 158 -1.86 -0.03 6.79
N ARG A 159 -2.38 -0.71 5.77
CA ARG A 159 -2.41 -0.21 4.39
C ARG A 159 -3.20 1.09 4.25
N HIS A 160 -4.37 1.20 4.88
CA HIS A 160 -5.14 2.45 4.87
C HIS A 160 -4.38 3.62 5.52
N GLN A 161 -3.69 3.35 6.64
CA GLN A 161 -2.85 4.34 7.29
C GLN A 161 -1.64 4.74 6.43
N LEU A 162 -1.02 3.77 5.73
CA LEU A 162 0.06 4.02 4.79
C LEU A 162 -0.40 4.88 3.61
N GLN A 163 -1.59 4.61 3.07
CA GLN A 163 -2.17 5.43 2.00
C GLN A 163 -2.40 6.88 2.47
N THR A 164 -2.85 7.06 3.71
CA THR A 164 -2.99 8.39 4.33
C THR A 164 -1.64 9.09 4.44
N PHE A 165 -0.59 8.36 4.82
CA PHE A 165 0.77 8.90 4.89
C PHE A 165 1.31 9.30 3.52
N ILE A 166 1.17 8.46 2.49
CA ILE A 166 1.58 8.79 1.12
C ILE A 166 0.88 10.06 0.64
N THR A 167 -0.41 10.22 0.92
CA THR A 167 -1.14 11.46 0.58
C THR A 167 -0.56 12.68 1.30
N ALA A 168 -0.24 12.57 2.60
CA ALA A 168 0.38 13.66 3.34
C ALA A 168 1.76 14.04 2.79
N ILE A 169 2.55 13.06 2.36
CA ILE A 169 3.84 13.31 1.70
C ILE A 169 3.64 14.05 0.36
N ASN A 170 2.67 13.65 -0.47
CA ASN A 170 2.37 14.37 -1.71
C ASN A 170 2.00 15.84 -1.46
N VAL A 171 1.15 16.09 -0.46
CA VAL A 171 0.79 17.47 -0.05
C VAL A 171 2.02 18.24 0.42
N THR A 172 2.92 17.59 1.16
CA THR A 172 4.17 18.21 1.61
C THR A 172 5.08 18.56 0.43
N ILE A 173 5.19 17.66 -0.56
CA ILE A 173 5.94 17.87 -1.80
C ILE A 173 5.39 19.10 -2.55
N ASP A 174 4.06 19.17 -2.71
CA ASP A 174 3.38 20.29 -3.38
C ASP A 174 3.62 21.63 -2.67
N VAL A 175 3.54 21.66 -1.34
CA VAL A 175 3.68 22.89 -0.53
C VAL A 175 5.13 23.36 -0.40
N LEU A 176 6.08 22.44 -0.42
CA LEU A 176 7.51 22.76 -0.45
C LEU A 176 8.03 23.09 -1.85
N ASP A 177 7.21 22.93 -2.88
CA ASP A 177 7.55 23.15 -4.30
C ASP A 177 8.77 22.32 -4.73
N VAL A 178 8.86 21.08 -4.24
CA VAL A 178 9.89 20.12 -4.63
C VAL A 178 9.41 19.27 -5.80
N GLN A 179 10.34 18.79 -6.63
CA GLN A 179 9.98 17.95 -7.76
C GLN A 179 9.34 16.63 -7.28
N HIS A 180 8.17 16.29 -7.83
CA HIS A 180 7.52 15.01 -7.52
C HIS A 180 8.42 13.85 -7.95
N PRO A 181 8.71 12.90 -7.05
CA PRO A 181 9.40 11.68 -7.43
C PRO A 181 8.55 10.92 -8.45
N GLY A 182 9.18 10.49 -9.54
CA GLY A 182 8.55 9.54 -10.44
C GLY A 182 8.16 8.26 -9.69
N ARG A 183 7.19 7.50 -10.20
CA ARG A 183 6.91 6.18 -9.64
C ARG A 183 8.20 5.35 -9.67
N PRO A 184 8.63 4.74 -8.56
CA PRO A 184 9.87 3.97 -8.53
C PRO A 184 9.86 2.91 -9.63
N SER A 185 10.86 2.93 -10.52
CA SER A 185 10.99 1.96 -11.61
C SER A 185 11.29 0.54 -11.11
N TYR A 186 11.79 0.41 -9.88
CA TYR A 186 12.05 -0.87 -9.18
C TYR A 186 10.79 -1.73 -8.99
N VAL A 187 9.60 -1.16 -9.17
CA VAL A 187 8.33 -1.92 -9.19
C VAL A 187 8.24 -2.86 -10.42
N MET A 188 9.14 -2.71 -11.40
CA MET A 188 9.23 -3.54 -12.61
C MET A 188 10.48 -4.44 -12.68
N GLU A 189 11.20 -4.68 -11.58
CA GLU A 189 12.29 -5.66 -11.65
C GLU A 189 11.74 -7.10 -11.79
N PRO A 190 12.21 -7.88 -12.77
CA PRO A 190 11.84 -9.29 -12.97
C PRO A 190 12.12 -10.20 -11.77
N ASP A 191 12.85 -9.70 -10.79
CA ASP A 191 13.39 -10.46 -9.65
C ASP A 191 12.47 -10.43 -8.42
N MET A 192 11.35 -9.68 -8.46
CA MET A 192 10.19 -9.91 -7.57
C MET A 192 9.37 -11.13 -8.04
N GLN A 193 10.06 -12.22 -8.37
CA GLN A 193 9.38 -13.49 -8.57
C GLN A 193 8.82 -13.94 -7.23
N ASP A 194 7.55 -14.34 -7.26
CA ASP A 194 6.89 -14.93 -6.11
C ASP A 194 7.76 -16.09 -5.57
N PRO A 195 8.15 -16.08 -4.28
CA PRO A 195 9.02 -17.11 -3.75
C PRO A 195 8.47 -18.51 -4.01
N PRO A 196 9.33 -19.51 -4.26
CA PRO A 196 8.89 -20.83 -4.72
C PRO A 196 8.13 -21.64 -3.65
N SER A 197 8.10 -21.18 -2.40
CA SER A 197 7.34 -21.80 -1.32
C SER A 197 6.65 -20.77 -0.44
N GLU A 198 5.53 -21.19 0.15
CA GLU A 198 4.77 -20.41 1.14
C GLU A 198 5.64 -19.96 2.32
N TYR A 199 6.48 -20.86 2.85
CA TYR A 199 7.41 -20.52 3.93
C TYR A 199 8.40 -19.40 3.53
N LEU A 200 8.98 -19.46 2.32
CA LEU A 200 9.88 -18.40 1.84
C LEU A 200 9.14 -17.09 1.58
N ARG A 201 7.86 -17.16 1.19
CA ARG A 201 7.00 -15.98 1.10
C ARG A 201 6.78 -15.33 2.47
N HIS A 202 6.49 -16.13 3.50
CA HIS A 202 6.37 -15.62 4.86
C HIS A 202 7.68 -14.99 5.36
N ILE A 203 8.84 -15.54 5.01
CA ILE A 203 10.14 -14.91 5.33
C ILE A 203 10.29 -13.58 4.60
N ARG A 204 10.00 -13.50 3.29
CA ARG A 204 10.03 -12.25 2.53
C ARG A 204 9.15 -11.20 3.18
N ASP A 205 7.91 -11.56 3.50
CA ASP A 205 6.93 -10.63 4.06
C ASP A 205 7.30 -10.17 5.47
N PHE A 206 7.86 -11.06 6.28
CA PHE A 206 8.47 -10.71 7.56
C PHE A 206 9.58 -9.67 7.41
N LEU A 207 10.52 -9.89 6.49
CA LEU A 207 11.63 -8.97 6.24
C LEU A 207 11.12 -7.62 5.70
N VAL A 208 10.14 -7.63 4.81
CA VAL A 208 9.50 -6.41 4.30
C VAL A 208 8.82 -5.63 5.43
N LEU A 209 8.04 -6.29 6.30
CA LEU A 209 7.40 -5.61 7.43
C LEU A 209 8.44 -5.07 8.42
N ARG A 210 9.53 -5.81 8.68
CA ARG A 210 10.65 -5.35 9.51
C ARG A 210 11.26 -4.07 8.94
N ASP A 211 11.63 -4.09 7.66
CA ASP A 211 12.28 -2.96 7.01
C ASP A 211 11.33 -1.78 6.87
N PHE A 212 10.04 -2.05 6.65
CA PHE A 212 9.01 -1.02 6.59
C PHE A 212 8.86 -0.28 7.92
N ARG A 213 8.95 -0.97 9.08
CA ARG A 213 8.95 -0.30 10.39
C ARG A 213 10.09 0.69 10.52
N VAL A 214 11.30 0.26 10.15
CA VAL A 214 12.50 1.09 10.18
C VAL A 214 12.35 2.28 9.22
N ALA A 215 11.82 2.05 8.02
CA ALA A 215 11.60 3.11 7.04
C ALA A 215 10.59 4.17 7.54
N VAL A 216 9.51 3.75 8.22
CA VAL A 216 8.53 4.68 8.81
C VAL A 216 9.15 5.48 9.95
N GLU A 217 9.92 4.84 10.83
CA GLU A 217 10.64 5.51 11.92
C GLU A 217 11.65 6.54 11.39
N ASN A 218 12.43 6.18 10.37
CA ASN A 218 13.35 7.12 9.74
C ASN A 218 12.61 8.26 9.04
N SER A 219 11.48 7.96 8.37
CA SER A 219 10.63 8.98 7.76
C SER A 219 10.16 10.01 8.80
N TYR A 220 9.77 9.55 9.99
CA TYR A 220 9.45 10.44 11.11
C TYR A 220 10.62 11.37 11.45
N HIS A 221 11.84 10.85 11.60
CA HIS A 221 13.01 11.67 11.91
C HIS A 221 13.33 12.70 10.82
N HIS A 222 13.23 12.32 9.55
CA HIS A 222 13.44 13.24 8.42
C HIS A 222 12.39 14.35 8.40
N LEU A 223 11.11 14.01 8.57
CA LEU A 223 10.03 14.98 8.59
C LEU A 223 10.14 15.93 9.79
N TYR A 224 10.51 15.40 10.96
CA TYR A 224 10.71 16.21 12.15
C TYR A 224 11.89 17.17 12.01
N PHE A 225 13.00 16.72 11.39
CA PHE A 225 14.13 17.58 11.05
C PHE A 225 13.71 18.73 10.11
N MET A 226 12.91 18.42 9.08
CA MET A 226 12.38 19.43 8.17
C MET A 226 11.42 20.39 8.89
N TYR A 227 10.54 19.87 9.75
CA TYR A 227 9.64 20.68 10.57
C TYR A 227 10.42 21.71 11.38
N ASP A 228 11.45 21.28 12.12
CA ASP A 228 12.28 22.17 12.93
C ASP A 228 12.96 23.23 12.03
N LYS A 229 13.58 22.81 10.93
CA LYS A 229 14.20 23.72 9.94
C LYS A 229 13.27 24.85 9.47
N TYR A 230 12.01 24.57 9.17
CA TYR A 230 11.07 25.58 8.68
C TYR A 230 10.39 26.36 9.81
N ALA A 231 10.20 25.77 10.99
CA ALA A 231 9.62 26.46 12.15
C ALA A 231 10.49 27.63 12.65
N TRP A 232 11.81 27.58 12.42
CA TRP A 232 12.74 28.66 12.76
C TRP A 232 12.95 29.69 11.63
N GLN A 233 12.30 29.51 10.47
CA GLN A 233 12.40 30.42 9.33
C GLN A 233 11.20 31.38 9.20
N ASP A 234 10.10 31.08 9.91
CA ASP A 234 8.93 31.94 10.08
C ASP A 234 9.12 32.92 11.26
#